data_AF-A0A2J5NLP3-F1
#
_entry.id   AF-A0A2J5NLP3-F1
#
_cell.length_a   1.000
_cell.length_b   1.000
_cell.length_c   1.000
_cell.angle_alpha   90.00
_cell.angle_beta   90.00
_cell.angle_gamma   90.00
#
_symmetry.space_group_name_H-M   'P 1'
#
loop_
_entity.id
_entity.type
_entity.pdbx_description
1 polymer ?
#
loop_
_entity_poly.entity_id
_entity_poly.type
_entity_poly.pdbx_seq_one_letter_code
_entity_poly.pdbx_strand_id
1 'polypeptide(L)'
;LSSVEAFRNITLKSEVTGARLKLADIARVESGLQSYAFGIRENGVPATAAAIQLSPGANAIGTASGVRARLAELSGVLPEAMAFTVPFDTAPFVKLSILKVVETFAEAMVLVFLVMLLFLHKIRCTFIPAIVAPVALLGTLTVMLFSGYSINILTMFGMVLAIGIIVDDAIVVVENVERLMEEKGLSPKQATREAMSEITPAIMGITLVLTAVFIPMGFADGSVGIIYRQFCISMA
;
A
#
# COMPACT_ATOMS: atom_id res chain seq x y z
N LEU A 1 -36.97 37.65 -3.92
CA LEU A 1 -36.33 38.01 -5.20
C LEU A 1 -35.64 36.76 -5.72
N SER A 2 -36.14 36.13 -6.78
CA SER A 2 -35.70 34.79 -7.23
C SER A 2 -35.19 34.73 -8.67
N SER A 3 -35.28 35.82 -9.43
CA SER A 3 -34.80 35.90 -10.81
C SER A 3 -33.96 37.17 -11.02
N VAL A 4 -33.05 37.13 -12.00
CA VAL A 4 -32.25 38.29 -12.41
C VAL A 4 -33.15 39.49 -12.73
N GLU A 5 -34.29 39.25 -13.36
CA GLU A 5 -35.29 40.27 -13.69
C GLU A 5 -35.95 40.90 -12.46
N ALA A 6 -36.19 40.11 -11.42
CA ALA A 6 -36.69 40.63 -10.15
C ALA A 6 -35.65 41.56 -9.49
N PHE A 7 -34.36 41.21 -9.55
CA PHE A 7 -33.28 42.08 -9.06
C PHE A 7 -33.14 43.37 -9.87
N ARG A 8 -33.31 43.31 -11.19
CA ARG A 8 -33.29 44.51 -12.06
C ARG A 8 -34.37 45.54 -11.70
N ASN A 9 -35.53 45.07 -11.25
CA ASN A 9 -36.69 45.91 -10.93
C ASN A 9 -36.71 46.44 -9.48
N ILE A 10 -35.64 46.26 -8.69
CA ILE A 10 -35.53 46.84 -7.35
C ILE A 10 -35.60 48.37 -7.45
N THR A 11 -36.55 48.98 -6.75
CA THR A 11 -36.74 50.43 -6.73
C THR A 11 -35.77 51.08 -5.75
N LEU A 12 -35.03 52.08 -6.23
CA LEU A 12 -34.10 52.91 -5.48
C LEU A 12 -34.72 54.29 -5.25
N LYS A 13 -34.43 54.89 -4.09
CA LYS A 13 -34.89 56.23 -3.74
C LYS A 13 -33.94 57.26 -4.36
N SER A 14 -34.47 58.15 -5.22
CA SER A 14 -33.74 59.32 -5.71
C SER A 14 -33.73 60.43 -4.65
N GLU A 15 -32.57 60.96 -4.30
CA GLU A 15 -32.44 62.09 -3.34
C GLU A 15 -32.78 63.45 -3.97
N VAL A 16 -32.66 63.58 -5.30
CA VAL A 16 -32.70 64.88 -5.98
C VAL A 16 -34.06 65.18 -6.60
N THR A 17 -34.75 64.17 -7.17
CA THR A 17 -35.87 64.41 -8.09
C THR A 17 -37.17 63.68 -7.75
N GLY A 18 -37.25 62.93 -6.64
CA GLY A 18 -38.45 62.15 -6.28
C GLY A 18 -38.83 61.07 -7.30
N ALA A 19 -38.06 60.90 -8.37
CA ALA A 19 -38.27 59.91 -9.41
C ALA A 19 -38.01 58.49 -8.89
N ARG A 20 -38.79 57.52 -9.40
CA ARG A 20 -38.58 56.09 -9.13
C ARG A 20 -37.45 55.59 -10.03
N LEU A 21 -36.27 55.40 -9.46
CA LEU A 21 -35.12 54.82 -10.14
C LEU A 21 -35.13 53.30 -9.92
N LYS A 22 -34.74 52.50 -10.92
CA LYS A 22 -34.56 51.05 -10.77
C LYS A 22 -33.07 50.71 -10.68
N LEU A 23 -32.73 49.58 -10.07
CA LEU A 23 -31.35 49.10 -9.99
C LEU A 23 -30.71 48.92 -11.38
N ALA A 24 -31.50 48.49 -12.37
CA ALA A 24 -31.06 48.35 -13.76
C ALA A 24 -30.67 49.68 -14.44
N ASP A 25 -31.17 50.83 -13.94
CA ASP A 25 -30.86 52.14 -14.52
C ASP A 25 -29.42 52.60 -14.18
N ILE A 26 -28.79 51.99 -13.16
CA ILE A 26 -27.47 52.40 -12.66
C ILE A 26 -26.46 51.25 -12.53
N ALA A 27 -26.88 49.99 -12.64
CA ALA A 27 -26.00 48.84 -12.52
C ALA A 27 -26.37 47.71 -13.49
N ARG A 28 -25.36 46.94 -13.91
CA ARG A 28 -25.54 45.75 -14.73
C ARG A 28 -25.78 44.55 -13.82
N VAL A 29 -26.95 43.93 -13.93
CA VAL A 29 -27.34 42.75 -13.14
C VAL A 29 -27.33 41.51 -14.04
N GLU A 30 -26.44 40.57 -13.72
CA GLU A 30 -26.22 39.31 -14.45
C GLU A 30 -25.96 38.16 -13.48
N SER A 31 -26.22 36.93 -13.94
CA SER A 31 -25.83 35.72 -13.23
C SER A 31 -24.43 35.32 -13.69
N GLY A 32 -23.44 35.47 -12.80
CA GLY A 32 -22.04 35.16 -13.08
C GLY A 32 -21.47 34.14 -12.10
N LEU A 33 -20.16 33.92 -12.18
CA LEU A 33 -19.43 33.14 -11.19
C LEU A 33 -19.34 33.91 -9.88
N GLN A 34 -19.30 33.19 -8.76
CA GLN A 34 -19.07 33.80 -7.45
C GLN A 34 -17.66 34.40 -7.33
N SER A 35 -16.66 33.79 -7.99
CA SER A 35 -15.27 34.25 -8.01
C SER A 35 -14.62 33.95 -9.35
N TYR A 36 -13.79 34.88 -9.82
CA TYR A 36 -12.97 34.76 -11.03
C TYR A 36 -11.47 34.59 -10.70
N ALA A 37 -11.14 34.24 -9.45
CA ALA A 37 -9.76 34.16 -8.98
C ALA A 37 -8.94 33.00 -9.59
N PHE A 38 -9.61 31.97 -10.12
CA PHE A 38 -8.97 30.78 -10.65
C PHE A 38 -9.51 30.43 -12.03
N GLY A 39 -8.62 30.02 -12.93
CA GLY A 39 -8.95 29.41 -14.21
C GLY A 39 -8.14 28.13 -14.37
N ILE A 40 -8.81 27.04 -14.71
CA ILE A 40 -8.18 25.73 -14.85
C ILE A 40 -8.09 25.41 -16.34
N ARG A 41 -6.98 24.78 -16.74
CA ARG A 41 -6.80 24.26 -18.08
C ARG A 41 -6.30 22.84 -18.00
N GLU A 42 -6.78 22.00 -18.90
CA GLU A 42 -6.29 20.65 -19.12
C GLU A 42 -5.74 20.58 -20.56
N ASN A 43 -4.46 20.20 -20.72
CA ASN A 43 -3.79 20.14 -22.03
C ASN A 43 -3.95 21.42 -22.88
N GLY A 44 -3.95 22.59 -22.25
CA GLY A 44 -4.09 23.89 -22.91
C GLY A 44 -5.53 24.35 -23.16
N VAL A 45 -6.52 23.47 -22.97
CA VAL A 45 -7.96 23.75 -23.15
C VAL A 45 -8.59 24.17 -21.82
N PRO A 46 -9.46 25.21 -21.77
CA PRO A 46 -10.19 25.57 -20.56
C PRO A 46 -11.00 24.40 -20.00
N ALA A 47 -10.84 24.14 -18.70
CA ALA A 47 -11.49 23.06 -17.99
C ALA A 47 -11.93 23.51 -16.59
N THR A 48 -12.65 22.64 -15.89
CA THR A 48 -12.92 22.77 -14.46
C THR A 48 -12.45 21.51 -13.76
N ALA A 49 -12.00 21.63 -12.51
CA ALA A 49 -11.57 20.49 -11.73
C ALA A 49 -12.02 20.60 -10.28
N ALA A 50 -12.12 19.45 -9.63
CA ALA A 50 -12.32 19.34 -8.20
C ALA A 50 -11.19 18.49 -7.61
N ALA A 51 -10.51 19.02 -6.60
CA ALA A 51 -9.52 18.25 -5.86
C ALA A 51 -10.24 17.38 -4.82
N ILE A 52 -9.99 16.07 -4.86
CA ILE A 52 -10.55 15.12 -3.91
C ILE A 52 -9.48 14.80 -2.87
N GLN A 53 -9.78 15.10 -1.61
CA GLN A 53 -8.90 14.76 -0.48
C GLN A 53 -9.43 13.51 0.23
N LEU A 54 -8.51 12.58 0.50
CA LEU A 54 -8.80 11.37 1.23
C LEU A 54 -9.01 11.68 2.71
N SER A 55 -10.03 11.10 3.33
CA SER A 55 -10.23 11.20 4.78
C SER A 55 -9.10 10.52 5.56
N PRO A 56 -8.76 10.99 6.77
CA PRO A 56 -7.74 10.36 7.60
C PRO A 56 -8.03 8.86 7.83
N GLY A 57 -7.05 8.00 7.56
CA GLY A 57 -7.17 6.55 7.73
C GLY A 57 -7.98 5.81 6.65
N ALA A 58 -8.54 6.50 5.66
CA ALA A 58 -9.25 5.85 4.56
C ALA A 58 -8.28 5.16 3.57
N ASN A 59 -8.79 4.18 2.82
CA ASN A 59 -8.01 3.44 1.83
C ASN A 59 -7.93 4.21 0.50
N ALA A 60 -6.73 4.59 0.07
CA ALA A 60 -6.53 5.36 -1.16
C ALA A 60 -7.00 4.61 -2.43
N ILE A 61 -6.70 3.31 -2.55
CA ILE A 61 -7.04 2.50 -3.74
C ILE A 61 -8.56 2.30 -3.83
N GLY A 62 -9.20 1.93 -2.73
CA GLY A 62 -10.64 1.72 -2.63
C GLY A 62 -11.45 3.00 -2.82
N THR A 63 -10.93 4.13 -2.32
CA THR A 63 -11.58 5.43 -2.52
C THR A 63 -11.45 5.88 -3.97
N ALA A 64 -10.27 5.76 -4.58
CA ALA A 64 -10.06 6.11 -5.98
C ALA A 64 -10.90 5.25 -6.92
N SER A 65 -11.04 3.94 -6.65
CA SER A 65 -11.93 3.06 -7.44
C SER A 65 -13.40 3.44 -7.26
N GLY A 66 -13.84 3.78 -6.05
CA GLY A 66 -15.19 4.28 -5.79
C GLY A 66 -15.49 5.59 -6.49
N VAL A 67 -14.56 6.54 -6.48
CA VAL A 67 -14.66 7.81 -7.23
C VAL A 67 -14.79 7.53 -8.73
N ARG A 68 -13.94 6.66 -9.29
CA ARG A 68 -14.03 6.28 -10.72
C ARG A 68 -15.36 5.65 -11.07
N ALA A 69 -15.88 4.76 -10.21
CA ALA A 69 -17.20 4.15 -10.41
C ALA A 69 -18.32 5.21 -10.41
N ARG A 70 -18.26 6.19 -9.51
CA ARG A 70 -19.23 7.30 -9.49
C ARG A 70 -19.11 8.23 -10.68
N LEU A 71 -17.90 8.53 -11.15
CA LEU A 71 -17.71 9.32 -12.38
C LEU A 71 -18.28 8.60 -13.61
N ALA A 72 -18.15 7.27 -13.69
CA ALA A 72 -18.73 6.47 -14.76
C ALA A 72 -20.27 6.40 -14.70
N GLU A 73 -20.86 6.43 -13.51
CA GLU A 73 -22.32 6.54 -13.34
C GLU A 73 -22.81 7.92 -13.79
N LEU A 74 -22.12 8.98 -13.37
CA LEU A 74 -22.48 10.36 -13.69
C LEU A 74 -22.25 10.70 -15.16
N SER A 75 -21.30 10.03 -15.84
CA SER A 75 -21.06 10.29 -17.26
C SER A 75 -22.26 9.96 -18.14
N GLY A 76 -23.19 9.10 -17.69
CA GLY A 76 -24.44 8.83 -18.40
C GLY A 76 -25.46 9.96 -18.37
N VAL A 77 -25.33 10.93 -17.44
CA VAL A 77 -26.24 12.08 -17.28
C VAL A 77 -25.62 13.37 -17.82
N LEU A 78 -24.37 13.31 -18.29
CA LEU A 78 -23.68 14.47 -18.83
C LEU A 78 -24.27 14.91 -20.17
N PRO A 79 -24.34 16.23 -20.45
CA PRO A 79 -24.60 16.73 -21.79
C PRO A 79 -23.55 16.24 -22.79
N GLU A 80 -23.92 16.06 -24.07
CA GLU A 80 -23.07 15.47 -25.12
C GLU A 80 -21.68 16.13 -25.30
N ALA A 81 -21.53 17.39 -24.87
CA ALA A 81 -20.27 18.15 -24.98
C ALA A 81 -19.39 18.11 -23.72
N MET A 82 -19.75 17.35 -22.69
CA MET A 82 -19.01 17.27 -21.42
C MET A 82 -18.44 15.86 -21.20
N ALA A 83 -17.17 15.78 -20.81
CA ALA A 83 -16.51 14.53 -20.44
C ALA A 83 -15.76 14.70 -19.12
N PHE A 84 -15.71 13.63 -18.32
CA PHE A 84 -14.87 13.57 -17.14
C PHE A 84 -13.50 13.02 -17.48
N THR A 85 -12.46 13.65 -16.93
CA THR A 85 -11.07 13.22 -16.99
C THR A 85 -10.50 13.19 -15.57
N VAL A 86 -9.55 12.28 -15.33
CA VAL A 86 -8.81 12.22 -14.06
C VAL A 86 -7.33 12.39 -14.38
N PRO A 87 -6.84 13.64 -14.54
CA PRO A 87 -5.47 13.90 -14.99
C PRO A 87 -4.42 13.63 -13.91
N PHE A 88 -4.82 13.56 -12.64
CA PHE A 88 -3.93 13.29 -11.51
C PHE A 88 -4.54 12.24 -10.59
N ASP A 89 -3.89 11.09 -10.46
CA ASP A 89 -4.29 10.01 -9.57
C ASP A 89 -3.03 9.30 -9.03
N THR A 90 -2.95 9.15 -7.71
CA THR A 90 -1.84 8.48 -7.04
C THR A 90 -2.10 6.99 -6.82
N ALA A 91 -3.36 6.53 -6.87
CA ALA A 91 -3.72 5.13 -6.60
C ALA A 91 -3.11 4.12 -7.60
N PRO A 92 -3.00 4.40 -8.92
CA PRO A 92 -2.34 3.49 -9.87
C PRO A 92 -0.89 3.21 -9.49
N PHE A 93 -0.15 4.22 -9.03
CA PHE A 93 1.24 4.06 -8.59
C PHE A 93 1.35 3.14 -7.37
N VAL A 94 0.47 3.32 -6.38
CA VAL A 94 0.44 2.46 -5.18
C VAL A 94 0.10 1.02 -5.56
N LYS A 95 -0.89 0.82 -6.44
CA LYS A 95 -1.28 -0.51 -6.93
C LYS A 95 -0.13 -1.20 -7.67
N LEU A 96 0.54 -0.47 -8.57
CA LEU A 96 1.70 -0.99 -9.31
C LEU A 96 2.87 -1.33 -8.38
N SER A 97 3.13 -0.50 -7.38
CA SER A 97 4.18 -0.76 -6.38
C SER A 97 3.91 -2.06 -5.62
N ILE A 98 2.67 -2.31 -5.19
CA ILE A 98 2.30 -3.56 -4.52
C ILE A 98 2.49 -4.77 -5.46
N LEU A 99 2.02 -4.66 -6.71
CA LEU A 99 2.18 -5.73 -7.70
C LEU A 99 3.66 -6.06 -7.93
N LYS A 100 4.52 -5.03 -8.02
CA LYS A 100 5.95 -5.23 -8.25
C LYS A 100 6.63 -5.91 -7.07
N VAL A 101 6.22 -5.61 -5.82
CA VAL A 101 6.76 -6.33 -4.66
C VAL A 101 6.35 -7.80 -4.66
N VAL A 102 5.12 -8.13 -5.10
CA VAL A 102 4.68 -9.54 -5.25
C VAL A 102 5.46 -10.26 -6.36
N GLU A 103 5.77 -9.58 -7.46
CA GLU A 103 6.62 -10.13 -8.52
C GLU A 103 8.04 -10.41 -8.01
N THR A 104 8.67 -9.42 -7.35
CA THR A 104 9.99 -9.58 -6.72
C THR A 104 9.99 -10.66 -5.65
N PHE A 105 8.90 -10.82 -4.92
CA PHE A 105 8.72 -11.92 -3.96
C PHE A 105 8.77 -13.29 -4.64
N ALA A 106 8.06 -13.46 -5.75
CA ALA A 106 8.08 -14.71 -6.52
C ALA A 106 9.47 -14.98 -7.12
N GLU A 107 10.12 -13.95 -7.67
CA GLU A 107 11.50 -14.03 -8.18
C GLU A 107 12.48 -14.48 -7.09
N ALA A 108 12.41 -13.87 -5.89
CA ALA A 108 13.24 -14.23 -4.75
C ALA A 108 13.04 -15.69 -4.33
N MET A 109 11.80 -16.17 -4.28
CA MET A 109 11.49 -17.57 -3.95
C MET A 109 12.11 -18.55 -4.94
N VAL A 110 12.01 -18.25 -6.24
CA VAL A 110 12.61 -19.07 -7.30
C VAL A 110 14.13 -19.07 -7.19
N LEU A 111 14.75 -17.91 -6.96
CA LEU A 111 16.20 -17.81 -6.81
C LEU A 111 16.72 -18.60 -5.61
N VAL A 112 16.05 -18.48 -4.45
CA VAL A 112 16.38 -19.26 -3.25
C VAL A 112 16.25 -20.75 -3.54
N PHE A 113 15.17 -21.18 -4.20
CA PHE A 113 14.99 -22.58 -4.60
C PHE A 113 16.11 -23.08 -5.52
N LEU A 114 16.53 -22.29 -6.51
CA LEU A 114 17.59 -22.66 -7.45
C LEU A 114 18.95 -22.79 -6.77
N VAL A 115 19.31 -21.83 -5.90
CA VAL A 115 20.55 -21.88 -5.12
C VAL A 115 20.55 -23.12 -4.22
N MET A 116 19.42 -23.40 -3.56
CA MET A 116 19.28 -24.57 -2.70
C MET A 116 19.32 -25.90 -3.46
N LEU A 117 18.78 -25.95 -4.67
CA LEU A 117 18.89 -27.12 -5.53
C LEU A 117 20.34 -27.39 -5.91
N LEU A 118 21.13 -26.33 -6.16
CA LEU A 118 22.54 -26.42 -6.51
C LEU A 118 23.39 -26.95 -5.35
N PHE A 119 23.13 -26.51 -4.11
CA PHE A 119 23.86 -27.01 -2.94
C PHE A 119 23.47 -28.45 -2.58
N LEU A 120 22.17 -28.75 -2.50
CA LEU A 120 21.69 -30.04 -1.99
C LEU A 120 21.67 -31.15 -3.04
N HIS A 121 21.71 -30.85 -4.34
CA HIS A 121 21.64 -31.80 -5.47
C HIS A 121 20.41 -32.76 -5.47
N LYS A 122 19.51 -32.66 -4.47
CA LYS A 122 18.36 -33.52 -4.24
C LYS A 122 17.09 -32.67 -4.14
N ILE A 123 16.25 -32.74 -5.18
CA ILE A 123 15.00 -31.95 -5.29
C ILE A 123 14.08 -32.12 -4.07
N ARG A 124 14.00 -33.35 -3.52
CA ARG A 124 13.14 -33.64 -2.35
C ARG A 124 13.54 -32.83 -1.11
N CYS A 125 14.84 -32.64 -0.91
CA CYS A 125 15.38 -31.93 0.24
C CYS A 125 15.22 -30.41 0.06
N THR A 126 15.35 -29.92 -1.17
CA THR A 126 15.12 -28.51 -1.54
C THR A 126 13.68 -28.04 -1.33
N PHE A 127 12.68 -28.92 -1.42
CA PHE A 127 11.29 -28.55 -1.16
C PHE A 127 11.00 -28.24 0.30
N ILE A 128 11.77 -28.79 1.25
CA ILE A 128 11.51 -28.62 2.68
C ILE A 128 11.67 -27.13 3.06
N PRO A 129 12.80 -26.45 2.79
CA PRO A 129 12.93 -25.02 3.08
C PRO A 129 11.99 -24.14 2.24
N ALA A 130 11.69 -24.54 1.00
CA ALA A 130 10.80 -23.78 0.11
C ALA A 130 9.37 -23.65 0.64
N ILE A 131 8.87 -24.65 1.38
CA ILE A 131 7.53 -24.63 1.98
C ILE A 131 7.52 -23.79 3.28
N VAL A 132 8.65 -23.68 3.97
CA VAL A 132 8.74 -22.91 5.23
C VAL A 132 8.44 -21.43 5.00
N ALA A 133 8.94 -20.83 3.92
CA ALA A 133 8.75 -19.41 3.66
C ALA A 133 7.26 -19.00 3.50
N PRO A 134 6.43 -19.66 2.66
CA PRO A 134 4.99 -19.37 2.60
C PRO A 134 4.27 -19.56 3.94
N VAL A 135 4.62 -20.60 4.71
CA VAL A 135 3.99 -20.88 6.01
C VAL A 135 4.32 -19.81 7.03
N ALA A 136 5.59 -19.40 7.12
CA ALA A 136 6.03 -18.36 8.04
C ALA A 136 5.35 -17.02 7.73
N LEU A 137 5.26 -16.65 6.45
CA LEU A 137 4.61 -15.40 6.02
C LEU A 137 3.11 -15.38 6.30
N LEU A 138 2.41 -16.50 6.12
CA LEU A 138 1.01 -16.63 6.53
C LEU A 138 0.87 -16.45 8.05
N GLY A 139 1.82 -16.95 8.83
CA GLY A 139 1.93 -16.67 10.26
C GLY A 139 2.08 -15.18 10.56
N THR A 140 3.03 -14.50 9.91
CA THR A 140 3.25 -13.06 10.05
C THR A 140 2.00 -12.26 9.71
N LEU A 141 1.33 -12.57 8.60
CA LEU A 141 0.07 -11.91 8.21
C LEU A 141 -1.03 -12.08 9.26
N THR A 142 -1.09 -13.25 9.90
CA THR A 142 -2.04 -13.53 10.97
C THR A 142 -1.74 -12.66 12.20
N VAL A 143 -0.47 -12.58 12.61
CA VAL A 143 -0.03 -11.73 13.74
C VAL A 143 -0.27 -10.25 13.45
N MET A 144 0.02 -9.80 12.23
CA MET A 144 -0.25 -8.43 11.78
C MET A 144 -1.73 -8.09 11.85
N LEU A 145 -2.60 -9.01 11.43
CA LEU A 145 -4.05 -8.84 11.50
C LEU A 145 -4.52 -8.66 12.94
N PHE A 146 -4.07 -9.51 13.87
CA PHE A 146 -4.40 -9.37 15.29
C PHE A 146 -3.83 -8.10 15.94
N SER A 147 -2.67 -7.65 15.48
CA SER A 147 -2.01 -6.44 15.98
C SER A 147 -2.54 -5.14 15.33
N GLY A 148 -3.49 -5.24 14.40
CA GLY A 148 -4.08 -4.08 13.70
C GLY A 148 -3.14 -3.42 12.67
N TYR A 149 -2.08 -4.12 12.23
CA TYR A 149 -1.21 -3.63 11.17
C TYR A 149 -1.84 -3.85 9.79
N SER A 150 -1.50 -2.97 8.85
CA SER A 150 -1.94 -3.07 7.46
C SER A 150 -0.84 -3.60 6.57
N ILE A 151 -1.22 -4.21 5.44
CA ILE A 151 -0.29 -4.55 4.38
C ILE A 151 0.04 -3.28 3.59
N ASN A 152 1.28 -2.83 3.68
CA ASN A 152 1.83 -1.68 2.98
C ASN A 152 3.22 -2.00 2.41
N ILE A 153 3.78 -1.08 1.64
CA ILE A 153 5.09 -1.27 0.97
C ILE A 153 6.20 -1.58 1.98
N LEU A 154 6.21 -0.97 3.16
CA LEU A 154 7.24 -1.20 4.18
C LEU A 154 7.13 -2.61 4.77
N THR A 155 5.93 -3.05 5.14
CA THR A 155 5.71 -4.41 5.65
C THR A 155 6.03 -5.47 4.59
N MET A 156 5.73 -5.18 3.32
CA MET A 156 6.04 -6.10 2.22
C MET A 156 7.55 -6.18 1.96
N PHE A 157 8.29 -5.06 2.07
CA PHE A 157 9.75 -5.11 2.02
C PHE A 157 10.35 -5.89 3.19
N GLY A 158 9.84 -5.70 4.41
CA GLY A 158 10.24 -6.49 5.57
C GLY A 158 10.00 -7.99 5.34
N MET A 159 8.84 -8.37 4.79
CA MET A 159 8.56 -9.75 4.41
C MET A 159 9.51 -10.30 3.35
N VAL A 160 9.89 -9.52 2.33
CA VAL A 160 10.87 -9.95 1.31
C VAL A 160 12.25 -10.18 1.94
N LEU A 161 12.69 -9.31 2.84
CA LEU A 161 13.95 -9.49 3.58
C LEU A 161 13.90 -10.70 4.52
N ALA A 162 12.75 -10.95 5.15
CA ALA A 162 12.55 -12.07 6.05
C ALA A 162 12.69 -13.44 5.35
N ILE A 163 12.45 -13.53 4.03
CA ILE A 163 12.59 -14.80 3.29
C ILE A 163 13.99 -15.39 3.47
N GLY A 164 15.04 -14.58 3.29
CA GLY A 164 16.41 -15.06 3.42
C GLY A 164 16.66 -15.63 4.81
N ILE A 165 16.28 -14.87 5.83
CA ILE A 165 16.45 -15.23 7.24
C ILE A 165 15.68 -16.50 7.60
N ILE A 166 14.41 -16.60 7.20
CA ILE A 166 13.54 -17.73 7.52
C ILE A 166 14.02 -19.01 6.82
N VAL A 167 14.48 -18.87 5.57
CA VAL A 167 14.94 -20.02 4.80
C VAL A 167 16.30 -20.49 5.33
N ASP A 168 17.21 -19.58 5.73
CA ASP A 168 18.53 -19.94 6.29
C ASP A 168 18.43 -20.96 7.44
N ASP A 169 17.51 -20.77 8.39
CA ASP A 169 17.31 -21.71 9.50
C ASP A 169 16.89 -23.11 8.99
N ALA A 170 16.00 -23.16 8.01
CA ALA A 170 15.55 -24.41 7.39
C ALA A 170 16.65 -25.08 6.56
N ILE A 171 17.52 -24.29 5.93
CA ILE A 171 18.70 -24.78 5.18
C ILE A 171 19.64 -25.50 6.13
N VAL A 172 20.03 -24.85 7.23
CA VAL A 172 21.00 -25.41 8.20
C VAL A 172 20.50 -26.74 8.76
N VAL A 173 19.20 -26.87 9.04
CA VAL A 173 18.61 -28.14 9.49
C VAL A 173 18.71 -29.23 8.42
N VAL A 174 18.30 -28.94 7.19
CA VAL A 174 18.28 -29.94 6.11
C VAL A 174 19.70 -30.35 5.72
N GLU A 175 20.63 -29.41 5.65
CA GLU A 175 22.04 -29.67 5.36
C GLU A 175 22.66 -30.59 6.41
N ASN A 176 22.43 -30.33 7.69
CA ASN A 176 23.00 -31.19 8.73
C ASN A 176 22.40 -32.59 8.74
N VAL A 177 21.09 -32.73 8.44
CA VAL A 177 20.45 -34.04 8.31
C VAL A 177 21.08 -34.82 7.16
N GLU A 178 21.29 -34.20 6.00
CA GLU A 178 21.97 -34.83 4.86
C GLU A 178 23.41 -35.23 5.20
N ARG A 179 24.16 -34.33 5.87
CA ARG A 179 25.52 -34.62 6.36
C ARG A 179 25.55 -35.87 7.24
N LEU A 180 24.66 -35.98 8.23
CA LEU A 180 24.60 -37.15 9.12
C LEU A 180 24.17 -38.42 8.40
N MET A 181 23.30 -38.32 7.39
CA MET A 181 22.92 -39.46 6.56
C MET A 181 24.08 -39.96 5.70
N GLU A 182 24.89 -39.05 5.14
CA GLU A 182 26.02 -39.40 4.27
C GLU A 182 27.26 -39.86 5.06
N GLU A 183 27.61 -39.19 6.16
CA GLU A 183 28.80 -39.52 6.96
C GLU A 183 28.59 -40.73 7.87
N LYS A 184 27.43 -40.83 8.55
CA LYS A 184 27.15 -41.87 9.55
C LYS A 184 26.25 -42.99 9.03
N GLY A 185 25.73 -42.88 7.81
CA GLY A 185 24.86 -43.90 7.20
C GLY A 185 23.53 -44.11 7.95
N LEU A 186 23.08 -43.10 8.71
CA LEU A 186 21.89 -43.20 9.55
C LEU A 186 20.60 -43.19 8.72
N SER A 187 19.55 -43.85 9.24
CA SER A 187 18.22 -43.72 8.65
C SER A 187 17.69 -42.27 8.78
N PRO A 188 16.82 -41.78 7.88
CA PRO A 188 16.35 -40.38 7.90
C PRO A 188 15.80 -39.96 9.26
N LYS A 189 15.00 -40.82 9.90
CA LYS A 189 14.42 -40.54 11.22
C LYS A 189 15.47 -40.41 12.33
N GLN A 190 16.52 -41.23 12.28
CA GLN A 190 17.61 -41.17 13.27
C GLN A 190 18.50 -39.95 13.02
N ALA A 191 18.84 -39.69 11.75
CA ALA A 191 19.62 -38.52 11.35
C ALA A 191 18.91 -37.22 11.76
N THR A 192 17.60 -37.08 11.56
CA THR A 192 16.84 -35.90 12.02
C THR A 192 16.90 -35.73 13.53
N ARG A 193 16.77 -36.81 14.31
CA ARG A 193 16.80 -36.72 15.78
C ARG A 193 18.16 -36.26 16.29
N GLU A 194 19.23 -36.79 15.71
CA GLU A 194 20.60 -36.43 16.09
C GLU A 194 20.97 -35.02 15.60
N ALA A 195 20.63 -34.67 14.36
CA ALA A 195 20.83 -33.33 13.81
C ALA A 195 20.10 -32.25 14.64
N MET A 196 18.86 -32.51 15.07
CA MET A 196 18.15 -31.57 15.94
C MET A 196 18.85 -31.39 17.29
N SER A 197 19.45 -32.43 17.86
CA SER A 197 20.20 -32.31 19.12
C SER A 197 21.48 -31.47 18.98
N GLU A 198 22.11 -31.47 17.80
CA GLU A 198 23.30 -30.66 17.52
C GLU A 198 22.96 -29.20 17.23
N ILE A 199 21.89 -28.94 16.46
CA ILE A 199 21.61 -27.59 15.92
C ILE A 199 20.67 -26.76 16.80
N THR A 200 19.86 -27.38 17.66
CA THR A 200 18.88 -26.63 18.51
C THR A 200 19.49 -25.41 19.21
N PRO A 201 20.70 -25.49 19.83
CA PRO A 201 21.33 -24.32 20.46
C PRO A 201 21.66 -23.20 19.46
N ALA A 202 22.06 -23.55 18.24
CA ALA A 202 22.39 -22.58 17.20
C ALA A 202 21.14 -21.85 16.69
N ILE A 203 20.06 -22.59 16.37
CA ILE A 203 18.79 -21.98 15.94
C ILE A 203 18.22 -21.08 17.02
N MET A 204 18.19 -21.54 18.28
CA MET A 204 17.75 -20.69 19.39
C MET A 204 18.58 -19.41 19.50
N GLY A 205 19.89 -19.49 19.28
CA GLY A 205 20.78 -18.33 19.27
C GLY A 205 20.44 -17.34 18.16
N ILE A 206 20.27 -17.82 16.92
CA ILE A 206 19.94 -17.00 15.75
C ILE A 206 18.59 -16.30 15.96
N THR A 207 17.55 -17.04 16.32
CA THR A 207 16.21 -16.48 16.55
C THR A 207 16.23 -15.45 17.69
N LEU A 208 16.94 -15.73 18.79
CA LEU A 208 17.03 -14.81 19.93
C LEU A 208 17.78 -13.53 19.56
N VAL A 209 18.87 -13.61 18.79
CA VAL A 209 19.63 -12.44 18.33
C VAL A 209 18.74 -11.56 17.44
N LEU A 210 18.02 -12.16 16.50
CA LEU A 210 17.12 -11.42 15.61
C LEU A 210 16.04 -10.69 16.40
N THR A 211 15.39 -11.43 17.31
CA THR A 211 14.35 -10.91 18.19
C THR A 211 14.88 -9.78 19.09
N ALA A 212 16.08 -9.95 19.65
CA ALA A 212 16.72 -8.98 20.53
C ALA A 212 17.14 -7.69 19.79
N VAL A 213 17.38 -7.74 18.49
CA VAL A 213 17.69 -6.56 17.67
C VAL A 213 16.41 -5.84 17.25
N PHE A 214 15.40 -6.57 16.75
CA PHE A 214 14.21 -5.95 16.17
C PHE A 214 13.18 -5.51 17.21
N ILE A 215 12.97 -6.24 18.31
CA ILE A 215 11.99 -5.84 19.33
C ILE A 215 12.28 -4.43 19.88
N PRO A 216 13.51 -4.10 20.34
CA PRO A 216 13.81 -2.77 20.86
C PRO A 216 13.65 -1.65 19.82
N MET A 217 13.98 -1.92 18.54
CA MET A 217 13.80 -0.94 17.47
C MET A 217 12.33 -0.57 17.25
N GLY A 218 11.40 -1.50 17.53
CA GLY A 218 9.96 -1.24 17.50
C GLY A 218 9.50 -0.20 18.54
N PHE A 219 10.26 0.04 19.59
CA PHE A 219 9.95 1.05 20.61
C PHE A 219 10.51 2.44 20.30
N ALA A 220 11.20 2.62 19.16
CA ALA A 220 11.67 3.93 18.75
C ALA A 220 10.49 4.90 18.51
N ASP A 221 10.70 6.17 18.87
CA ASP A 221 9.72 7.24 18.74
C ASP A 221 9.87 8.03 17.42
N GLY A 222 8.86 8.85 17.13
CA GLY A 222 8.83 9.74 15.98
C GLY A 222 8.54 9.05 14.65
N SER A 223 8.68 9.80 13.56
CA SER A 223 8.35 9.31 12.21
C SER A 223 9.21 8.12 11.78
N VAL A 224 10.48 8.08 12.21
CA VAL A 224 11.39 6.96 11.93
C VAL A 224 10.97 5.71 12.71
N GLY A 225 10.52 5.87 13.96
CA GLY A 225 9.99 4.78 14.77
C GLY A 225 8.78 4.08 14.14
N ILE A 226 7.89 4.84 13.49
CA ILE A 226 6.75 4.25 12.76
C ILE A 226 7.23 3.34 11.62
N ILE A 227 8.29 3.73 10.89
CA ILE A 227 8.89 2.92 9.82
C ILE A 227 9.50 1.65 10.42
N TYR A 228 10.29 1.77 11.48
CA TYR A 228 10.90 0.61 12.14
C TYR A 228 9.88 -0.36 12.67
N ARG A 229 8.78 0.09 13.27
CA ARG A 229 7.68 -0.79 13.72
C ARG A 229 7.15 -1.70 12.61
N GLN A 230 7.04 -1.19 11.37
CA GLN A 230 6.59 -2.01 10.23
C GLN A 230 7.59 -3.13 9.91
N PHE A 231 8.89 -2.85 9.96
CA PHE A 231 9.92 -3.87 9.75
C PHE A 231 10.00 -4.86 10.92
N CYS A 232 9.92 -4.36 12.15
CA CYS A 232 10.03 -5.17 13.35
C CYS A 232 8.90 -6.20 13.42
N ILE A 233 7.65 -5.82 13.19
CA ILE A 233 6.52 -6.76 13.22
C ILE A 233 6.55 -7.79 12.07
N SER A 234 7.17 -7.43 10.94
CA SER A 234 7.27 -8.32 9.78
C SER A 234 8.41 -9.33 9.88
N MET A 235 9.45 -9.03 10.69
CA MET A 235 10.69 -9.83 10.75
C MET A 235 10.97 -10.50 12.09
N ALA A 236 10.44 -9.97 13.20
CA ALA A 236 10.55 -10.59 14.53
C ALA A 236 9.43 -11.61 14.76
#